data_AF-A0A4Q1S8C0-F1
#
_entry.id   AF-A0A4Q1S8C0-F1
#
_cell.length_a   1.000
_cell.length_b   1.000
_cell.length_c   1.000
_cell.angle_alpha   90.00
_cell.angle_beta   90.00
_cell.angle_gamma   90.00
#
_symmetry.space_group_name_H-M   'P 1'
#
loop_
_entity.id
_entity.type
_entity.pdbx_description
1 polymer ?
#
loop_
_entity_poly.entity_id
_entity_poly.type
_entity_poly.pdbx_seq_one_letter_code
_entity_poly.pdbx_strand_id
1 'polypeptide(L)'
;MRITADQLIAGYPAKRVRDFLRTRESRAIFNEVDLTELTLKPKAARDLLKELVVIGLIKEYRRCAGDLYFELTCHGQNFANAPASKPIHRKTAERVLTEFKQRMERVNATSEYLYRVDTAILFGSMLSDVECLGDVDVAVNLESKVSEETAFKK
;
A
#
# COMPACT_ATOMS: atom_id res chain seq x y z
N MET A 1 -7.16 -0.99 8.36
CA MET A 1 -6.61 -2.08 9.20
C MET A 1 -5.13 -2.23 8.87
N ARG A 2 -4.27 -2.50 9.85
CA ARG A 2 -2.81 -2.64 9.65
C ARG A 2 -2.37 -4.05 10.03
N ILE A 3 -1.51 -4.66 9.20
CA ILE A 3 -0.94 -5.98 9.49
C ILE A 3 0.44 -5.77 10.13
N THR A 4 0.63 -6.29 11.33
CA THR A 4 1.95 -6.28 11.99
C THR A 4 2.80 -7.47 11.53
N ALA A 5 4.11 -7.37 11.68
CA ALA A 5 5.05 -8.40 11.19
C ALA A 5 4.79 -9.79 11.80
N ASP A 6 4.40 -9.82 13.08
CA ASP A 6 4.21 -11.06 13.85
C ASP A 6 2.74 -11.50 13.93
N GLN A 7 1.83 -10.77 13.29
CA GLN A 7 0.42 -11.12 13.31
C GLN A 7 0.20 -12.46 12.60
N LEU A 8 -0.59 -13.34 13.21
CA LEU A 8 -1.05 -14.59 12.62
C LEU A 8 -2.52 -14.48 12.23
N ILE A 9 -2.87 -15.09 11.10
CA ILE A 9 -4.25 -15.29 10.64
C ILE A 9 -4.39 -16.77 10.32
N ALA A 10 -5.35 -17.42 10.98
CA ALA A 10 -5.57 -18.86 10.85
C ALA A 10 -4.28 -19.70 11.07
N GLY A 11 -3.40 -19.25 11.98
CA GLY A 11 -2.13 -19.91 12.28
C GLY A 11 -0.98 -19.64 11.28
N TYR A 12 -1.19 -18.80 10.26
CA TYR A 12 -0.17 -18.43 9.27
C TYR A 12 0.24 -16.95 9.40
N PRO A 13 1.47 -16.59 9.01
CA PRO A 13 1.88 -15.18 8.97
C PRO A 13 0.89 -14.35 8.15
N ALA A 14 0.32 -13.32 8.78
CA ALA A 14 -0.74 -12.49 8.20
C ALA A 14 -0.31 -11.83 6.89
N LYS A 15 0.96 -11.42 6.80
CA LYS A 15 1.56 -10.89 5.55
C LYS A 15 1.42 -11.88 4.39
N ARG A 16 1.69 -13.17 4.66
CA ARG A 16 1.66 -14.24 3.65
C ARG A 16 0.23 -14.51 3.18
N VAL A 17 -0.71 -14.60 4.12
CA VAL A 17 -2.15 -14.73 3.81
C VAL A 17 -2.64 -13.52 3.02
N ARG A 18 -2.23 -12.32 3.40
CA ARG A 18 -2.58 -11.08 2.69
C ARG A 18 -2.03 -11.06 1.27
N ASP A 19 -0.75 -11.38 1.09
CA ASP A 19 -0.15 -11.39 -0.25
C ASP A 19 -0.87 -12.36 -1.18
N PHE A 20 -1.26 -13.53 -0.68
CA PHE A 20 -2.13 -14.46 -1.41
C PHE A 20 -3.48 -13.81 -1.78
N LEU A 21 -4.24 -13.28 -0.81
CA LEU A 21 -5.53 -12.67 -1.08
C LEU A 21 -5.45 -11.45 -2.02
N ARG A 22 -4.38 -10.66 -1.94
CA ARG A 22 -4.17 -9.48 -2.79
C ARG A 22 -4.00 -9.84 -4.26
N THR A 23 -3.32 -10.94 -4.58
CA THR A 23 -3.23 -11.41 -5.97
C THR A 23 -4.58 -11.88 -6.54
N ARG A 24 -5.58 -12.07 -5.67
CA ARG A 24 -6.95 -12.46 -6.03
C ARG A 24 -7.94 -11.29 -5.98
N GLU A 25 -7.52 -10.08 -5.63
CA GLU A 25 -8.38 -8.88 -5.78
C GLU A 25 -8.79 -8.66 -7.25
N SER A 26 -7.90 -8.97 -8.20
CA SER A 26 -8.17 -8.87 -9.63
C SER A 26 -8.92 -10.07 -10.22
N ARG A 27 -8.95 -11.21 -9.50
CA ARG A 27 -9.62 -12.45 -9.90
C ARG A 27 -10.83 -12.64 -9.01
N ALA A 28 -12.02 -12.39 -9.53
CA ALA A 28 -13.27 -12.45 -8.76
C ALA A 28 -13.47 -13.72 -7.91
N ILE A 29 -12.84 -14.85 -8.28
CA ILE A 29 -12.96 -16.15 -7.60
C ILE A 29 -11.65 -16.96 -7.60
N PHE A 30 -11.46 -17.81 -6.59
CA PHE A 30 -10.32 -18.75 -6.46
C PHE A 30 -10.74 -20.04 -5.72
N ASN A 31 -9.92 -21.10 -5.74
CA ASN A 31 -10.25 -22.39 -5.11
C ASN A 31 -9.06 -23.00 -4.30
N GLU A 32 -9.19 -24.24 -3.83
CA GLU A 32 -8.13 -24.94 -3.08
C GLU A 32 -6.81 -25.09 -3.86
N VAL A 33 -6.87 -25.27 -5.19
CA VAL A 33 -5.69 -25.45 -6.04
C VAL A 33 -4.85 -24.17 -6.08
N ASP A 34 -5.49 -23.00 -6.00
CA ASP A 34 -4.79 -21.72 -5.93
C ASP A 34 -3.90 -21.59 -4.69
N LEU A 35 -4.22 -22.29 -3.59
CA LEU A 35 -3.41 -22.26 -2.36
C LEU A 35 -2.08 -23.02 -2.50
N THR A 36 -1.82 -23.68 -3.63
CA THR A 36 -0.49 -24.23 -3.93
C THR A 36 0.61 -23.16 -3.95
N GLU A 37 0.26 -21.90 -4.22
CA GLU A 37 1.16 -20.73 -4.09
C GLU A 37 1.67 -20.53 -2.66
N LEU A 38 0.90 -21.00 -1.66
CA LEU A 38 1.30 -21.00 -0.26
C LEU A 38 2.12 -22.25 0.13
N THR A 39 2.48 -23.11 -0.82
CA THR A 39 3.28 -24.32 -0.58
C THR A 39 2.72 -25.19 0.56
N LEU A 40 1.39 -25.24 0.69
CA LEU A 40 0.69 -25.98 1.73
C LEU A 40 0.35 -27.39 1.28
N LYS A 41 0.32 -28.34 2.22
CA LYS A 41 -0.27 -29.66 1.98
C LYS A 41 -1.79 -29.52 1.77
N PRO A 42 -2.45 -30.38 0.97
CA PRO A 42 -3.88 -30.24 0.66
C PRO A 42 -4.79 -30.14 1.90
N LYS A 43 -4.51 -30.96 2.94
CA LYS A 43 -5.26 -30.88 4.20
C LYS A 43 -5.14 -29.49 4.85
N ALA A 44 -3.94 -28.94 4.92
CA ALA A 44 -3.68 -27.64 5.51
C ALA A 44 -4.29 -26.49 4.68
N ALA A 45 -4.33 -26.62 3.35
CA ALA A 45 -5.01 -25.67 2.48
C ALA A 45 -6.53 -25.63 2.76
N ARG A 46 -7.16 -26.80 2.92
CA ARG A 46 -8.60 -26.88 3.28
C ARG A 46 -8.88 -26.31 4.65
N ASP A 47 -8.04 -26.63 5.63
CA ASP A 47 -8.21 -26.12 6.99
C ASP A 47 -8.05 -24.59 6.99
N LEU A 48 -7.07 -24.04 6.26
CA LEU A 48 -6.90 -22.60 6.08
C LEU A 48 -8.14 -21.95 5.44
N LEU A 49 -8.68 -22.51 4.35
CA LEU A 49 -9.88 -21.97 3.70
C LEU A 49 -11.07 -21.92 4.65
N LYS A 50 -11.30 -22.99 5.42
CA LYS A 50 -12.37 -23.02 6.44
C LYS A 50 -12.20 -21.91 7.47
N GLU A 51 -10.99 -21.75 8.00
CA GLU A 51 -10.70 -20.69 8.96
C GLU A 51 -10.89 -19.29 8.36
N LEU A 52 -10.48 -19.07 7.11
CA LEU A 52 -10.68 -17.78 6.43
C LEU A 52 -12.17 -17.46 6.21
N VAL A 53 -13.01 -18.48 5.97
CA VAL A 53 -14.48 -18.33 5.93
C VAL A 53 -15.01 -17.97 7.30
N VAL A 54 -14.58 -18.65 8.36
CA VAL A 54 -15.01 -18.39 9.75
C VAL A 54 -14.63 -16.97 10.20
N ILE A 55 -13.42 -16.51 9.87
CA ILE A 55 -12.95 -15.14 10.14
C ILE A 55 -13.68 -14.12 9.24
N GLY A 56 -14.35 -14.58 8.19
CA GLY A 56 -15.13 -13.73 7.28
C GLY A 56 -14.28 -12.96 6.29
N LEU A 57 -13.04 -13.38 6.02
CA LEU A 57 -12.21 -12.79 4.97
C LEU A 57 -12.64 -13.25 3.57
N ILE A 58 -13.17 -14.47 3.48
CA ILE A 58 -13.63 -15.06 2.22
C ILE A 58 -15.02 -15.65 2.45
N LYS A 59 -15.76 -15.89 1.36
CA LYS A 59 -17.04 -16.61 1.40
C LYS A 59 -17.13 -17.57 0.23
N GLU A 60 -17.92 -18.63 0.41
CA GLU A 60 -18.23 -19.56 -0.67
C GLU A 60 -19.02 -18.82 -1.75
N TYR A 61 -18.57 -18.96 -3.01
CA TYR A 61 -19.21 -18.34 -4.16
C TYR A 61 -20.04 -19.36 -4.95
N ARG A 62 -19.40 -20.46 -5.40
CA ARG A 62 -20.04 -21.48 -6.22
C ARG A 62 -19.28 -22.82 -6.13
N ARG A 63 -20.00 -23.92 -6.31
CA ARG A 63 -19.42 -25.23 -6.62
C ARG A 63 -19.50 -25.52 -8.12
N CYS A 64 -18.39 -25.89 -8.76
CA CYS A 64 -18.34 -26.24 -10.18
C CYS A 64 -17.44 -27.47 -10.38
N ALA A 65 -17.90 -28.47 -11.14
CA ALA A 65 -17.14 -29.69 -11.44
C ALA A 65 -16.57 -30.42 -10.19
N GLY A 66 -17.25 -30.31 -9.04
CA GLY A 66 -16.81 -30.88 -7.76
C GLY A 66 -16.00 -29.92 -6.89
N ASP A 67 -15.38 -28.90 -7.48
CA ASP A 67 -14.56 -27.91 -6.79
C ASP A 67 -15.38 -26.77 -6.20
N LEU A 68 -14.99 -26.33 -5.00
CA LEU A 68 -15.57 -25.18 -4.32
C LEU A 68 -14.74 -23.93 -4.58
N TYR A 69 -15.40 -22.87 -5.05
CA TYR A 69 -14.81 -21.57 -5.32
C TYR A 69 -15.22 -20.57 -4.24
N PHE A 70 -14.29 -19.68 -3.93
CA PHE A 70 -14.39 -18.63 -2.93
C PHE A 70 -14.18 -17.27 -3.57
N GLU A 71 -14.80 -16.26 -2.98
CA GLU A 71 -14.56 -14.85 -3.31
C GLU A 71 -14.21 -14.06 -2.03
N LEU A 72 -13.55 -12.91 -2.21
CA LEU A 72 -13.25 -12.00 -1.09
C LEU A 72 -14.54 -11.36 -0.59
N THR A 73 -14.67 -11.24 0.73
CA THR A 73 -15.67 -10.35 1.33
C THR A 73 -15.15 -8.91 1.33
N CYS A 74 -15.99 -7.93 1.68
CA CYS A 74 -15.50 -6.56 1.93
C CYS A 74 -14.41 -6.51 3.02
N HIS A 75 -14.53 -7.38 4.04
CA HIS A 75 -13.50 -7.49 5.08
C HIS A 75 -12.21 -8.09 4.52
N GLY A 76 -12.31 -9.13 3.70
CA GLY A 76 -11.18 -9.71 2.96
C GLY A 76 -10.48 -8.72 2.04
N GLN A 77 -11.25 -7.87 1.36
CA GLN A 77 -10.71 -6.83 0.49
C GLN A 77 -9.91 -5.80 1.28
N ASN A 78 -10.48 -5.32 2.39
CA ASN A 78 -9.79 -4.41 3.30
C ASN A 78 -8.52 -5.06 3.91
N PHE A 79 -8.54 -6.37 4.14
CA PHE A 79 -7.37 -7.11 4.59
C PHE A 79 -6.31 -7.20 3.51
N ALA A 80 -6.66 -7.60 2.28
CA ALA A 80 -5.75 -7.69 1.15
C ALA A 80 -5.04 -6.35 0.85
N ASN A 81 -5.77 -5.24 1.01
CA ASN A 81 -5.27 -3.88 0.81
C ASN A 81 -4.56 -3.28 2.03
N ALA A 82 -4.51 -4.00 3.15
CA ALA A 82 -3.84 -3.51 4.34
C ALA A 82 -2.32 -3.36 4.13
N PRO A 83 -1.74 -2.18 4.44
CA PRO A 83 -0.30 -2.00 4.36
C PRO A 83 0.40 -2.93 5.37
N ALA A 84 1.47 -3.59 4.92
CA ALA A 84 2.43 -4.29 5.79
C ALA A 84 3.85 -3.74 5.63
N SER A 85 3.97 -2.50 5.15
CA SER A 85 5.21 -1.74 5.25
C SER A 85 5.51 -1.42 6.72
N LYS A 86 6.80 -1.30 7.04
CA LYS A 86 7.23 -0.84 8.37
C LYS A 86 6.65 0.56 8.63
N PRO A 87 6.15 0.84 9.85
CA PRO A 87 5.67 2.17 10.18
C PRO A 87 6.76 3.21 10.00
N ILE A 88 6.39 4.33 9.39
CA ILE A 88 7.19 5.54 9.43
C ILE A 88 6.82 6.24 10.73
N HIS A 89 7.74 6.28 11.69
CA HIS A 89 7.54 7.09 12.89
C HIS A 89 7.42 8.55 12.51
N ARG A 90 6.51 9.27 13.17
CA ARG A 90 6.28 10.70 12.95
C ARG A 90 7.56 11.51 12.98
N LYS A 91 8.42 11.26 13.97
CA LYS A 91 9.74 11.89 14.08
C LYS A 91 10.61 11.71 12.83
N THR A 92 10.54 10.53 12.20
CA THR A 92 11.26 10.26 10.95
C THR A 92 10.65 11.04 9.79
N ALA A 93 9.32 11.09 9.69
CA ALA A 93 8.63 11.83 8.65
C ALA A 93 8.88 13.34 8.76
N GLU A 94 8.80 13.92 9.95
CA GLU A 94 9.09 15.34 10.21
C GLU A 94 10.53 15.72 9.83
N ARG A 95 11.50 14.85 10.16
CA ARG A 95 12.89 15.05 9.75
C ARG A 95 13.01 15.09 8.22
N VAL A 96 12.41 14.12 7.52
CA VAL A 96 12.47 14.05 6.05
C VAL A 96 11.76 15.24 5.41
N LEU A 97 10.62 15.71 5.96
CA LEU A 97 9.93 16.91 5.49
C LEU A 97 10.76 18.18 5.68
N THR A 98 11.51 18.27 6.78
CA THR A 98 12.45 19.37 7.03
C THR A 98 13.57 19.37 5.99
N GLU A 99 14.18 18.22 5.74
CA GLU A 99 15.22 18.07 4.71
C GLU A 99 14.66 18.36 3.30
N PHE A 100 13.43 17.94 3.02
CA PHE A 100 12.73 18.23 1.78
C PHE A 100 12.54 19.74 1.59
N LYS A 101 12.08 20.45 2.63
CA LYS A 101 11.95 21.91 2.62
C LYS A 101 13.28 22.62 2.32
N GLN A 102 14.36 22.20 2.95
CA GLN A 102 15.70 22.76 2.68
C GLN A 102 16.13 22.56 1.22
N ARG A 103 15.80 21.40 0.62
CA ARG A 103 16.08 21.16 -0.80
C ARG A 103 15.24 22.04 -1.71
N MET A 104 13.97 22.29 -1.40
CA MET A 104 13.14 23.23 -2.14
C MET A 104 13.70 24.65 -2.09
N GLU A 105 14.11 25.11 -0.91
CA GLU A 105 14.76 26.43 -0.73
C GLU A 105 16.03 26.54 -1.59
N ARG A 106 16.87 25.51 -1.59
CA ARG A 106 18.08 25.46 -2.43
C ARG A 106 17.75 25.49 -3.92
N VAL A 107 16.79 24.67 -4.36
CA VAL A 107 16.34 24.64 -5.76
C VAL A 107 15.82 26.02 -6.18
N ASN A 108 15.07 26.69 -5.32
CA ASN A 108 14.52 28.02 -5.60
C ASN A 108 15.61 29.10 -5.68
N ALA A 109 16.64 29.03 -4.82
CA ALA A 109 17.69 30.03 -4.72
C ALA A 109 18.76 29.95 -5.84
N THR A 110 19.07 28.78 -6.40
CA THR A 110 20.14 28.65 -7.41
C THR A 110 19.65 28.90 -8.84
N SER A 111 20.46 29.53 -9.70
CA SER A 111 20.15 29.69 -11.13
C SER A 111 20.47 28.43 -11.97
N GLU A 112 21.06 27.40 -11.35
CA GLU A 112 21.43 26.13 -12.02
C GLU A 112 20.22 25.34 -12.57
N TYR A 113 19.02 25.57 -12.01
CA TYR A 113 17.81 24.85 -12.40
C TYR A 113 16.87 25.75 -13.22
N LEU A 114 16.27 25.18 -14.27
CA LEU A 114 15.30 25.87 -15.12
C LEU A 114 13.94 26.14 -14.43
N TYR A 115 13.63 25.39 -13.38
CA TYR A 115 12.37 25.47 -12.64
C TYR A 115 12.60 25.76 -11.16
N ARG A 116 11.62 26.37 -10.52
CA ARG A 116 11.49 26.51 -9.06
C ARG A 116 10.27 25.75 -8.56
N VAL A 117 10.29 25.40 -7.29
CA VAL A 117 9.10 25.00 -6.56
C VAL A 117 8.32 26.25 -6.19
N ASP A 118 7.15 26.40 -6.79
CA ASP A 118 6.21 27.48 -6.46
C ASP A 118 5.42 27.12 -5.19
N THR A 119 4.80 25.95 -5.20
CA THR A 119 3.95 25.50 -4.09
C THR A 119 4.24 24.05 -3.73
N ALA A 120 4.23 23.72 -2.44
CA ALA A 120 4.22 22.34 -1.96
C ALA A 120 3.10 22.17 -0.91
N ILE A 121 2.25 21.15 -1.09
CA ILE A 121 1.09 20.89 -0.24
C ILE A 121 1.25 19.51 0.39
N LEU A 122 1.14 19.45 1.73
CA LEU A 122 1.21 18.22 2.51
C LEU A 122 -0.18 17.60 2.64
N PHE A 123 -0.27 16.28 2.49
CA PHE A 123 -1.51 15.51 2.58
C PHE A 123 -1.40 14.34 3.54
N GLY A 124 -2.54 13.69 3.74
CA GLY A 124 -2.62 12.36 4.33
C GLY A 124 -2.36 12.36 5.83
N SER A 125 -1.81 11.23 6.30
CA SER A 125 -1.72 10.91 7.73
C SER A 125 -0.86 11.88 8.54
N MET A 126 0.03 12.63 7.89
CA MET A 126 0.83 13.70 8.51
C MET A 126 0.00 14.85 9.09
N LEU A 127 -1.24 15.05 8.62
CA LEU A 127 -2.13 16.10 9.12
C LEU A 127 -2.91 15.69 10.39
N SER A 128 -2.78 14.44 10.83
CA SER A 128 -3.38 13.92 12.06
C SER A 128 -2.36 13.87 13.20
N ASP A 129 -2.71 13.28 14.35
CA ASP A 129 -1.80 13.07 15.51
C ASP A 129 -1.26 11.63 15.64
N VAL A 130 -1.43 10.79 14.61
CA VAL A 130 -0.96 9.39 14.68
C VAL A 130 0.58 9.30 14.70
N GLU A 131 1.13 8.50 15.61
CA GLU A 131 2.58 8.34 15.76
C GLU A 131 3.21 7.50 14.63
N CYS A 132 2.45 6.53 14.11
CA CYS A 132 2.92 5.56 13.12
C CYS A 132 2.19 5.78 11.79
N LEU A 133 2.89 6.40 10.84
CA LEU A 133 2.38 6.76 9.53
C LEU A 133 2.51 5.58 8.55
N GLY A 134 1.70 5.61 7.49
CA GLY A 134 1.83 4.69 6.36
C GLY A 134 2.88 5.17 5.35
N ASP A 135 2.80 6.46 5.05
CA ASP A 135 3.50 7.19 4.01
C ASP A 135 3.53 8.70 4.35
N VAL A 136 4.21 9.48 3.50
CA VAL A 136 4.25 10.94 3.55
C VAL A 136 3.95 11.46 2.15
N ASP A 137 2.79 12.09 1.98
CA ASP A 137 2.30 12.54 0.68
C ASP A 137 2.47 14.05 0.51
N VAL A 138 3.13 14.46 -0.57
CA VAL A 138 3.34 15.87 -0.90
C VAL A 138 3.06 16.09 -2.39
N ALA A 139 2.20 17.05 -2.72
CA ALA A 139 2.07 17.55 -4.08
C ALA A 139 2.97 18.78 -4.26
N VAL A 140 3.62 18.88 -5.42
CA VAL A 140 4.55 19.97 -5.73
C VAL A 140 4.14 20.60 -7.05
N ASN A 141 3.97 21.92 -7.04
CA ASN A 141 3.81 22.74 -8.24
C ASN A 141 5.16 23.36 -8.62
N LEU A 142 5.52 23.26 -9.89
CA LEU A 142 6.76 23.82 -10.42
C LEU A 142 6.46 24.97 -11.37
N GLU A 143 7.30 25.99 -11.34
CA GLU A 143 7.22 27.16 -12.21
C GLU A 143 8.56 27.38 -12.92
N SER A 144 8.52 27.78 -14.19
CA SER A 144 9.74 28.12 -14.94
C SER A 144 10.41 29.36 -14.36
N LYS A 145 11.74 29.33 -14.22
CA LYS A 145 12.55 30.51 -13.90
C LYS A 145 12.86 31.37 -15.12
N VAL A 146 12.66 30.83 -16.31
CA VAL A 146 12.98 31.49 -17.58
C VAL A 146 11.67 31.86 -18.26
N SER A 147 11.52 33.14 -18.60
CA SER A 147 10.45 33.61 -19.49
C SER A 147 10.77 33.28 -20.94
N GLU A 148 9.75 33.01 -21.77
CA GLU A 148 9.93 32.71 -23.20
C GLU A 148 10.73 33.79 -23.95
N GLU A 149 10.64 35.06 -23.52
CA GLU A 149 11.36 36.21 -24.10
C GLU A 149 12.90 36.13 -23.96
N THR A 150 13.40 35.31 -23.02
CA THR A 150 14.85 35.15 -22.77
C THR A 150 15.38 33.83 -23.36
N ALA A 151 14.52 32.90 -23.77
CA ALA A 151 14.90 31.57 -24.21
C ALA A 151 15.53 31.53 -25.62
N PHE A 152 15.36 32.60 -26.42
CA PHE A 152 15.78 32.64 -27.84
C PHE A 152 16.63 33.84 -28.24
N LYS A 153 17.26 34.56 -27.30
CA LYS A 153 18.24 35.60 -27.67
C LYS A 153 19.55 34.92 -28.13
N LYS A 154 19.69 34.77 -29.45
CA LYS A 154 20.96 34.45 -30.14
C LYS A 154 21.95 35.60 -30.05
#